data_AF-A0A819MRJ4-F1
#
_entry.id   AF-A0A819MRJ4-F1
#
_cell.length_a   1.000
_cell.length_b   1.000
_cell.length_c   1.000
_cell.angle_alpha   90.00
_cell.angle_beta   90.00
_cell.angle_gamma   90.00
#
_symmetry.space_group_name_H-M   'P 1'
#
loop_
_entity.id
_entity.type
_entity.pdbx_description
1 polymer ?
#
loop_
_entity_poly.entity_id
_entity_poly.type
_entity_poly.pdbx_seq_one_letter_code
_entity_poly.pdbx_strand_id
1 'polypeptide(L)'
;MSSAKRDTGKSIQAMAAHVRSIQKSIKKAIVCSIFLIIFSGLPWASLVYGILYINQCPKQSMIPIWLIGNGVSGIILLYIWILYLICQLCRDHETDLNEKKNVCFICTLFITVILLIFFIAWLIAGGVWMFSLKYPVDVNDPTSNNYCDYSTLENSFVFIIMELIMVGLCDGKNTYLLLGPIGTGAFGNKVDDIADVFHEVLNKKIMNSEGPVRFAFENIWFVSTEKWKNDKFNERMPEDKLDNTKDN
;
A
#
# COMPACT_ATOMS: atom_id res chain seq x y z
N MET A 1 -50.98 21.10 -16.46
CA MET A 1 -50.69 19.73 -15.98
C MET A 1 -49.30 19.21 -16.34
N SER A 2 -48.64 19.67 -17.42
CA SER A 2 -47.28 19.18 -17.80
C SER A 2 -46.13 19.77 -16.97
N SER A 3 -46.28 20.98 -16.39
CA SER A 3 -45.23 21.62 -15.58
C SER A 3 -45.01 20.90 -14.25
N ALA A 4 -46.08 20.53 -13.54
CA ALA A 4 -45.99 19.83 -12.25
C ALA A 4 -45.28 18.47 -12.39
N LYS A 5 -45.61 17.69 -13.44
CA LYS A 5 -44.97 16.40 -13.74
C LYS A 5 -43.46 16.54 -14.06
N ARG A 6 -43.07 17.66 -14.65
CA ARG A 6 -41.67 17.99 -14.98
C ARG A 6 -40.85 18.34 -13.73
N ASP A 7 -41.45 19.05 -12.76
CA ASP A 7 -40.83 19.37 -11.48
C ASP A 7 -40.69 18.14 -10.56
N THR A 8 -41.69 17.25 -10.54
CA THR A 8 -41.58 15.99 -9.77
C THR A 8 -40.49 15.07 -10.32
N GLY A 9 -40.32 15.02 -11.65
CA GLY A 9 -39.26 14.24 -12.29
C GLY A 9 -37.84 14.75 -11.94
N LYS A 10 -37.67 16.08 -11.86
CA LYS A 10 -36.39 16.68 -11.45
C LYS A 10 -36.05 16.41 -9.99
N SER A 11 -37.03 16.45 -9.07
CA SER A 11 -36.78 16.17 -7.65
C SER A 11 -36.40 14.71 -7.39
N ILE A 12 -37.04 13.77 -8.09
CA ILE A 12 -36.72 12.33 -8.00
C ILE A 12 -35.31 12.05 -8.53
N GLN A 13 -34.89 12.67 -9.63
CA GLN A 13 -33.53 12.52 -10.16
C GLN A 13 -32.47 13.09 -9.20
N ALA A 14 -32.74 14.24 -8.57
CA ALA A 14 -31.85 14.83 -7.57
C ALA A 14 -31.72 13.92 -6.32
N MET A 15 -32.83 13.37 -5.82
CA MET A 15 -32.82 12.39 -4.72
C MET A 15 -32.02 11.13 -5.09
N ALA A 16 -32.23 10.56 -6.27
CA ALA A 16 -31.52 9.36 -6.72
C ALA A 16 -30.01 9.60 -6.92
N ALA A 17 -29.60 10.80 -7.34
CA ALA A 17 -28.18 11.19 -7.40
C ALA A 17 -27.57 11.29 -5.98
N HIS A 18 -28.31 11.85 -5.03
CA HIS A 18 -27.87 11.97 -3.64
C HIS A 18 -27.70 10.61 -2.96
N VAL A 19 -28.67 9.71 -3.13
CA VAL A 19 -28.62 8.32 -2.62
C VAL A 19 -27.42 7.56 -3.22
N ARG A 20 -27.16 7.69 -4.54
CA ARG A 20 -26.01 7.05 -5.19
C ARG A 20 -24.67 7.59 -4.66
N SER A 21 -24.59 8.88 -4.38
CA SER A 21 -23.40 9.51 -3.77
C SER A 21 -23.13 8.95 -2.37
N ILE A 22 -24.17 8.89 -1.53
CA ILE A 22 -24.10 8.32 -0.18
C ILE A 22 -23.68 6.85 -0.22
N GLN A 23 -24.29 6.05 -1.09
CA GLN A 23 -23.92 4.63 -1.24
C GLN A 23 -22.46 4.44 -1.68
N LYS A 24 -21.94 5.31 -2.56
CA LYS A 24 -20.52 5.27 -2.99
C LYS A 24 -19.59 5.62 -1.82
N SER A 25 -19.94 6.61 -1.00
CA SER A 25 -19.17 7.00 0.18
C SER A 25 -19.17 5.91 1.26
N ILE A 26 -20.32 5.27 1.52
CA ILE A 26 -20.44 4.17 2.48
C ILE A 26 -19.61 2.96 2.04
N LYS A 27 -19.69 2.56 0.76
CA LYS A 27 -18.88 1.44 0.24
C LYS A 27 -17.38 1.71 0.37
N LYS A 28 -16.93 2.93 0.05
CA LYS A 28 -15.52 3.32 0.23
C LYS A 28 -15.09 3.28 1.69
N ALA A 29 -15.94 3.77 2.60
CA ALA A 29 -15.66 3.76 4.02
C ALA A 29 -15.53 2.33 4.55
N ILE A 30 -16.44 1.41 4.20
CA ILE A 30 -16.39 0.01 4.64
C ILE A 30 -15.12 -0.69 4.15
N VAL A 31 -14.76 -0.54 2.87
CA VAL A 31 -13.55 -1.15 2.31
C VAL A 31 -12.30 -0.59 2.99
N CYS A 32 -12.24 0.73 3.20
CA CYS A 32 -11.14 1.39 3.92
C CYS A 32 -11.06 0.89 5.37
N SER A 33 -12.18 0.75 6.08
CA SER A 33 -12.22 0.25 7.45
C SER A 33 -11.78 -1.22 7.57
N ILE A 34 -12.22 -2.10 6.66
CA ILE A 34 -11.79 -3.51 6.67
C ILE A 34 -10.28 -3.60 6.41
N PHE A 35 -9.78 -2.84 5.43
CA PHE A 35 -8.36 -2.75 5.12
C PHE A 35 -7.58 -2.29 6.37
N LEU A 36 -7.98 -1.19 6.99
CA LEU A 36 -7.31 -0.66 8.18
C LEU A 36 -7.34 -1.64 9.37
N ILE A 37 -8.42 -2.39 9.57
CA ILE A 37 -8.48 -3.41 10.63
C ILE A 37 -7.48 -4.53 10.34
N ILE A 38 -7.46 -5.08 9.12
CA ILE A 38 -6.53 -6.16 8.75
C ILE A 38 -5.07 -5.68 8.87
N PHE A 39 -4.78 -4.48 8.39
CA PHE A 39 -3.43 -3.92 8.40
C PHE A 39 -3.01 -3.35 9.76
N SER A 40 -3.94 -3.13 10.69
CA SER A 40 -3.61 -2.72 12.07
C SER A 40 -2.83 -3.78 12.85
N GLY A 41 -2.92 -5.05 12.44
CA GLY A 41 -2.14 -6.13 13.04
C GLY A 41 -0.64 -6.02 12.78
N LEU A 42 -0.23 -5.41 11.66
CA LEU A 42 1.18 -5.32 11.28
C LEU A 42 2.02 -4.47 12.26
N PRO A 43 1.61 -3.24 12.66
CA PRO A 43 2.32 -2.47 13.67
C PRO A 43 2.50 -3.21 15.00
N TRP A 44 1.47 -3.93 15.46
CA TRP A 44 1.54 -4.71 16.70
C TRP A 44 2.51 -5.88 16.57
N ALA A 45 2.45 -6.62 15.46
CA ALA A 45 3.39 -7.71 15.20
C ALA A 45 4.83 -7.19 15.14
N SER A 46 5.09 -6.11 14.39
CA SER A 46 6.40 -5.46 14.30
C SER A 46 6.94 -5.08 15.69
N LEU A 47 6.09 -4.48 16.53
CA LEU A 47 6.47 -4.11 17.90
C LEU A 47 6.82 -5.34 18.76
N VAL A 48 5.97 -6.37 18.74
CA VAL A 48 6.17 -7.58 19.54
C VAL A 48 7.44 -8.32 19.11
N TYR A 49 7.65 -8.52 17.81
CA TYR A 49 8.87 -9.15 17.30
C TYR A 49 10.11 -8.30 17.62
N GLY A 50 10.05 -6.99 17.45
CA GLY A 50 11.17 -6.11 17.80
C GLY A 50 11.57 -6.22 19.28
N ILE A 51 10.60 -6.28 20.20
CA ILE A 51 10.85 -6.41 21.64
C ILE A 51 11.37 -7.81 21.99
N LEU A 52 10.73 -8.87 21.52
CA LEU A 52 11.10 -10.26 21.84
C LEU A 52 12.52 -10.59 21.37
N TYR A 53 12.95 -10.01 20.25
CA TYR A 53 14.23 -10.31 19.60
C TYR A 53 15.25 -9.18 19.74
N ILE A 54 15.06 -8.24 20.66
CA ILE A 54 15.90 -7.03 20.80
C ILE A 54 17.41 -7.33 20.93
N ASN A 55 17.75 -8.42 21.62
CA ASN A 55 19.14 -8.84 21.84
C ASN A 55 19.55 -10.05 20.99
N GLN A 56 18.68 -10.50 20.07
CA GLN A 56 18.87 -11.73 19.31
C GLN A 56 19.61 -11.49 17.97
N CYS A 57 20.17 -10.30 17.76
CA CYS A 57 20.99 -9.98 16.59
C CYS A 57 22.15 -9.03 16.93
N PRO A 58 23.16 -9.50 17.68
CA PRO A 58 24.32 -8.68 18.06
C PRO A 58 25.09 -8.15 16.84
N LYS A 59 25.10 -8.90 15.73
CA LYS A 59 25.73 -8.46 14.48
C LYS A 59 25.14 -7.17 13.90
N GLN A 60 23.85 -6.95 14.09
CA GLN A 60 23.15 -5.74 13.64
C GLN A 60 21.98 -5.42 14.57
N SER A 61 22.29 -4.82 15.72
CA SER A 61 21.30 -4.48 16.75
C SER A 61 20.28 -3.44 16.29
N MET A 62 20.53 -2.75 15.17
CA MET A 62 19.59 -1.80 14.59
C MET A 62 18.36 -2.47 13.97
N ILE A 63 18.42 -3.76 13.61
CA ILE A 63 17.28 -4.47 13.00
C ILE A 63 16.10 -4.61 13.99
N PRO A 64 16.28 -5.15 15.22
CA PRO A 64 15.19 -5.17 16.19
C PRO A 64 14.73 -3.78 16.61
N ILE A 65 15.64 -2.81 16.75
CA ILE A 65 15.29 -1.41 17.10
C ILE A 65 14.42 -0.78 16.01
N TRP A 66 14.73 -1.07 14.74
CA TRP A 66 13.94 -0.64 13.61
C TRP A 66 12.50 -1.18 13.67
N LEU A 67 12.33 -2.48 13.94
CA LEU A 67 11.02 -3.11 14.10
C LEU A 67 10.19 -2.46 15.22
N ILE A 68 10.83 -2.12 16.35
CA ILE A 68 10.17 -1.41 17.45
C ILE A 68 9.73 -0.01 17.00
N GLY A 69 10.64 0.77 16.41
CA GLY A 69 10.34 2.12 15.93
C GLY A 69 9.20 2.15 14.91
N ASN A 70 9.19 1.16 14.01
CA ASN A 70 8.14 0.98 13.01
C ASN A 70 6.79 0.61 13.65
N GLY A 71 6.80 -0.32 14.60
CA GLY A 71 5.59 -0.71 15.33
C GLY A 71 4.99 0.42 16.15
N VAL A 72 5.81 1.14 16.92
CA VAL A 72 5.36 2.28 17.76
C VAL A 72 4.78 3.40 16.89
N SER A 73 5.48 3.81 15.84
CA SER A 73 5.00 4.85 14.94
C SER A 73 3.70 4.45 14.25
N GLY A 74 3.56 3.18 13.83
CA GLY A 74 2.33 2.67 13.23
C GLY A 74 1.14 2.70 14.20
N ILE A 75 1.35 2.36 15.47
CA ILE A 75 0.32 2.46 16.51
C ILE A 75 -0.08 3.92 16.76
N ILE A 76 0.89 4.84 16.79
CA ILE A 76 0.63 6.28 16.94
C ILE A 76 -0.24 6.79 15.78
N LEU A 77 0.09 6.40 14.54
CA LEU A 77 -0.73 6.73 13.36
C LEU A 77 -2.16 6.24 13.50
N LEU A 78 -2.36 4.98 13.90
CA LEU A 78 -3.69 4.41 14.10
C LEU A 78 -4.50 5.21 15.13
N TYR A 79 -3.87 5.59 16.24
CA TYR A 79 -4.53 6.38 17.27
C TYR A 79 -4.92 7.78 16.77
N ILE A 80 -4.03 8.48 16.07
CA ILE A 80 -4.32 9.79 15.47
C ILE A 80 -5.48 9.67 14.48
N TRP A 81 -5.51 8.61 13.68
CA TRP A 81 -6.58 8.39 12.71
C TRP A 81 -7.93 8.12 13.37
N ILE A 82 -7.96 7.33 14.45
CA ILE A 82 -9.17 7.12 15.27
C ILE A 82 -9.64 8.44 15.89
N LEU A 83 -8.74 9.23 16.46
CA LEU A 83 -9.10 10.55 17.01
C LEU A 83 -9.67 11.49 15.94
N TYR A 84 -9.09 11.47 14.73
CA TYR A 84 -9.60 12.22 13.60
C TYR A 84 -11.02 11.78 13.22
N LEU A 85 -11.28 10.46 13.14
CA LEU A 85 -12.61 9.94 12.87
C LEU A 85 -13.63 10.33 13.94
N ILE A 86 -13.28 10.22 15.22
CA ILE A 86 -14.15 10.63 16.33
C ILE A 86 -14.45 12.12 16.23
N CYS A 87 -13.45 12.95 15.92
CA CYS A 87 -13.64 14.38 15.72
C CYS A 87 -14.58 14.69 14.55
N GLN A 88 -14.50 13.93 13.45
CA GLN A 88 -15.42 14.05 12.32
C GLN A 88 -16.85 13.62 12.67
N LEU A 89 -17.03 12.52 13.42
CA LEU A 89 -18.35 12.01 13.83
C LEU A 89 -19.06 12.91 14.84
N CYS A 90 -18.32 13.48 15.79
CA CYS A 90 -18.88 14.45 16.75
C CYS A 90 -19.29 15.77 16.08
N ARG A 91 -18.77 16.07 14.89
CA ARG A 91 -19.03 17.32 14.15
C ARG A 91 -20.33 17.34 13.36
N ASP A 92 -20.90 16.19 12.98
CA ASP A 92 -22.19 16.14 12.27
C ASP A 92 -23.39 16.60 13.14
N HIS A 93 -23.14 16.89 14.43
CA HIS A 93 -24.18 17.23 15.41
C HIS A 93 -24.22 18.73 15.84
N GLU A 94 -23.24 19.57 15.49
CA GLU A 94 -23.18 21.00 15.86
C GLU A 94 -22.92 21.91 14.64
N THR A 95 -23.88 22.79 14.34
CA THR A 95 -23.98 23.53 13.07
C THR A 95 -23.16 24.82 12.94
N ASP A 96 -22.23 25.18 13.85
CA ASP A 96 -21.76 26.59 13.89
C ASP A 96 -20.26 26.87 14.18
N LEU A 97 -19.32 25.99 13.83
CA LEU A 97 -17.89 26.22 14.10
C LEU A 97 -16.99 26.06 12.87
N ASN A 98 -17.12 26.97 11.90
CA ASN A 98 -16.27 27.01 10.70
C ASN A 98 -14.79 27.35 10.97
N GLU A 99 -14.43 28.05 12.05
CA GLU A 99 -13.02 28.37 12.36
C GLU A 99 -12.27 27.20 13.02
N LYS A 100 -12.91 26.46 13.96
CA LYS A 100 -12.31 25.24 14.55
C LYS A 100 -12.13 24.12 13.52
N LYS A 101 -12.87 24.17 12.41
CA LYS A 101 -12.79 23.24 11.28
C LYS A 101 -11.41 23.23 10.64
N ASN A 102 -10.83 24.41 10.43
CA ASN A 102 -9.56 24.58 9.71
C ASN A 102 -8.35 24.18 10.56
N VAL A 103 -8.34 24.51 11.85
CA VAL A 103 -7.20 24.22 12.73
C VAL A 103 -7.00 22.71 12.93
N CYS A 104 -8.05 21.96 13.24
CA CYS A 104 -7.95 20.50 13.42
C CYS A 104 -7.55 19.78 12.13
N PHE A 105 -8.08 20.21 10.98
CA PHE A 105 -7.72 19.64 9.68
C PHE A 105 -6.26 19.93 9.32
N ILE A 106 -5.80 21.17 9.49
CA ILE A 106 -4.41 21.57 9.21
C ILE A 106 -3.43 20.83 10.13
N CYS A 107 -3.72 20.74 11.44
CA CYS A 107 -2.87 19.99 12.37
C CYS A 107 -2.80 18.51 12.02
N THR A 108 -3.94 17.88 11.68
CA THR A 108 -3.96 16.46 11.30
C THR A 108 -3.20 16.22 9.99
N LEU A 109 -3.38 17.09 8.99
CA LEU A 109 -2.66 17.01 7.72
C LEU A 109 -1.15 17.15 7.94
N PHE A 110 -0.73 18.15 8.73
CA PHE A 110 0.66 18.39 9.04
C PHE A 110 1.32 17.21 9.76
N ILE A 111 0.67 16.66 10.78
CA ILE A 111 1.14 15.47 11.50
C ILE A 111 1.21 14.25 10.57
N THR A 112 0.22 14.07 9.70
CA THR A 112 0.20 12.97 8.73
C THR A 112 1.36 13.06 7.75
N VAL A 113 1.66 14.25 7.22
CA VAL A 113 2.80 14.47 6.30
C VAL A 113 4.14 14.18 7.00
N ILE A 114 4.31 14.66 8.23
CA ILE A 114 5.53 14.38 9.02
C ILE A 114 5.70 12.88 9.24
N LEU A 115 4.62 12.20 9.62
CA LEU A 115 4.65 10.76 9.84
C LEU A 115 4.97 10.02 8.54
N LEU A 116 4.39 10.40 7.40
CA LEU A 116 4.71 9.81 6.11
C LEU A 116 6.20 9.93 5.76
N ILE A 117 6.78 11.13 5.94
CA ILE A 117 8.21 11.35 5.72
C ILE A 117 9.04 10.46 6.66
N PHE A 118 8.63 10.37 7.92
CA PHE A 118 9.26 9.47 8.89
C PHE A 118 9.20 8.01 8.40
N PHE A 119 8.04 7.49 7.96
CA PHE A 119 7.92 6.12 7.48
C PHE A 119 8.79 5.84 6.25
N ILE A 120 8.86 6.77 5.30
CA ILE A 120 9.73 6.61 4.12
C ILE A 120 11.20 6.55 4.56
N ALA A 121 11.64 7.48 5.40
CA ALA A 121 13.01 7.49 5.92
C ALA A 121 13.32 6.23 6.74
N TRP A 122 12.37 5.77 7.55
CA TRP A 122 12.52 4.61 8.41
C TRP A 122 12.53 3.30 7.61
N LEU A 123 11.71 3.18 6.56
CA LEU A 123 11.72 2.06 5.62
C LEU A 123 13.08 1.97 4.90
N ILE A 124 13.62 3.11 4.43
CA ILE A 124 14.95 3.15 3.81
C ILE A 124 16.01 2.71 4.83
N ALA A 125 15.97 3.22 6.06
CA ALA A 125 16.92 2.84 7.11
C ALA A 125 16.86 1.34 7.42
N GLY A 126 15.66 0.78 7.56
CA GLY A 126 15.43 -0.66 7.76
C GLY A 126 15.99 -1.50 6.63
N GLY A 127 15.73 -1.09 5.37
CA GLY A 127 16.32 -1.71 4.19
C GLY A 127 17.84 -1.69 4.23
N VAL A 128 18.45 -0.54 4.54
CA VAL A 128 19.91 -0.44 4.67
C VAL A 128 20.45 -1.37 5.76
N TRP A 129 19.84 -1.41 6.94
CA TRP A 129 20.31 -2.28 8.02
C TRP A 129 20.17 -3.77 7.70
N MET A 130 19.06 -4.16 7.08
CA MET A 130 18.82 -5.54 6.67
C MET A 130 19.78 -5.97 5.54
N PHE A 131 19.89 -5.17 4.48
CA PHE A 131 20.70 -5.52 3.29
C PHE A 131 22.20 -5.24 3.46
N SER A 132 22.61 -4.48 4.48
CA SER A 132 24.04 -4.28 4.82
C SER A 132 24.66 -5.43 5.59
N LEU A 133 23.87 -6.44 6.00
CA LEU A 133 24.38 -7.65 6.63
C LEU A 133 25.30 -8.40 5.66
N LYS A 134 26.62 -8.24 5.86
CA LYS A 134 27.64 -8.97 5.10
C LYS A 134 27.61 -10.44 5.47
N TYR A 135 27.37 -11.32 4.51
CA TYR A 135 27.53 -12.76 4.71
C TYR A 135 29.00 -13.12 4.95
N PRO A 136 29.30 -14.12 5.80
CA PRO A 136 28.37 -15.06 6.44
C PRO A 136 27.78 -14.53 7.76
N VAL A 137 26.52 -14.88 8.05
CA VAL A 137 25.84 -14.63 9.34
C VAL A 137 25.74 -15.96 10.07
N ASP A 138 26.05 -15.96 11.37
CA ASP A 138 25.88 -17.13 12.21
C ASP A 138 24.44 -17.17 12.72
N VAL A 139 23.75 -18.29 12.53
CA VAL A 139 22.37 -18.48 12.99
C VAL A 139 22.26 -19.55 14.08
N ASN A 140 23.38 -20.20 14.43
CA ASN A 140 23.38 -21.37 15.30
C ASN A 140 24.10 -21.13 16.63
N ASP A 141 25.01 -20.15 16.70
CA ASP A 141 25.75 -19.82 17.93
C ASP A 141 25.35 -18.44 18.49
N PRO A 142 24.43 -18.37 19.47
CA PRO A 142 24.03 -17.12 20.13
C PRO A 142 25.16 -16.37 20.84
N THR A 143 26.31 -17.01 21.09
CA THR A 143 27.45 -16.38 21.76
C THR A 143 28.40 -15.68 20.79
N SER A 144 28.23 -15.91 19.49
CA SER A 144 29.03 -15.32 18.43
C SER A 144 28.66 -13.84 18.21
N ASN A 145 29.67 -12.97 18.07
CA ASN A 145 29.44 -11.58 17.66
C ASN A 145 28.86 -11.47 16.23
N ASN A 146 28.97 -12.53 15.43
CA ASN A 146 28.38 -12.62 14.10
C ASN A 146 26.98 -13.26 14.10
N TYR A 147 26.42 -13.51 15.29
CA TYR A 147 25.10 -14.11 15.44
C TYR A 147 23.99 -13.16 15.01
N CYS A 148 22.99 -13.71 14.34
CA CYS A 148 21.67 -13.13 14.22
C CYS A 148 20.65 -14.25 14.13
N ASP A 149 19.67 -14.22 15.01
CA ASP A 149 18.60 -15.20 15.07
C ASP A 149 17.83 -15.25 13.75
N TYR A 150 17.56 -16.48 13.31
CA TYR A 150 16.90 -16.74 12.04
C TYR A 150 15.50 -16.12 11.97
N SER A 151 14.74 -16.18 13.07
CA SER A 151 13.40 -15.58 13.14
C SER A 151 13.47 -14.06 12.99
N THR A 152 14.48 -13.42 13.58
CA THR A 152 14.69 -11.97 13.45
C THR A 152 14.93 -11.59 11.99
N LEU A 153 15.81 -12.30 11.29
CA LEU A 153 16.12 -12.04 9.88
C LEU A 153 14.91 -12.25 8.96
N GLU A 154 14.21 -13.38 9.10
CA GLU A 154 13.07 -13.72 8.26
C GLU A 154 11.92 -12.72 8.47
N ASN A 155 11.57 -12.42 9.73
CA ASN A 155 10.49 -11.49 10.02
C ASN A 155 10.83 -10.06 9.57
N SER A 156 12.06 -9.58 9.79
CA SER A 156 12.47 -8.25 9.31
C SER A 156 12.38 -8.11 7.81
N PHE A 157 12.77 -9.15 7.05
CA PHE A 157 12.59 -9.16 5.60
C PHE A 157 11.11 -9.09 5.20
N VAL A 158 10.27 -9.90 5.83
CA VAL A 158 8.82 -9.92 5.58
C VAL A 158 8.19 -8.55 5.86
N PHE A 159 8.54 -7.88 6.96
CA PHE A 159 8.02 -6.56 7.29
C PHE A 159 8.41 -5.50 6.24
N ILE A 160 9.66 -5.50 5.76
CA ILE A 160 10.09 -4.59 4.68
C ILE A 160 9.25 -4.79 3.41
N ILE A 161 9.01 -6.05 3.02
CA ILE A 161 8.20 -6.36 1.83
C ILE A 161 6.75 -5.92 2.03
N MET A 162 6.16 -6.18 3.20
CA MET A 162 4.79 -5.76 3.51
C MET A 162 4.64 -4.24 3.51
N GLU A 163 5.62 -3.49 4.01
CA GLU A 163 5.63 -2.03 3.96
C GLU A 163 5.69 -1.50 2.52
N LEU A 164 6.52 -2.11 1.67
CA LEU A 164 6.60 -1.75 0.24
C LEU A 164 5.27 -2.00 -0.47
N ILE A 165 4.61 -3.13 -0.19
CA ILE A 165 3.29 -3.44 -0.73
C ILE A 165 2.26 -2.39 -0.26
N MET A 166 2.30 -2.03 1.02
CA MET A 166 1.39 -1.02 1.57
C MET A 166 1.55 0.34 0.93
N VAL A 167 2.79 0.79 0.70
CA VAL A 167 3.05 2.04 -0.03
C VAL A 167 2.50 1.97 -1.46
N GLY A 168 2.63 0.82 -2.13
CA GLY A 168 2.08 0.61 -3.48
C GLY A 168 0.54 0.57 -3.55
N LEU A 169 -0.14 0.08 -2.51
CA LEU A 169 -1.60 -0.06 -2.48
C LEU A 169 -2.35 1.20 -1.99
N CYS A 170 -1.70 2.08 -1.21
CA CYS A 170 -2.34 3.21 -0.56
C CYS A 170 -2.83 4.33 -1.50
N ASP A 171 -2.41 4.37 -2.76
CA ASP A 171 -2.79 5.46 -3.67
C ASP A 171 -4.19 5.28 -4.30
N GLY A 172 -4.84 4.12 -4.12
CA GLY A 172 -6.22 3.82 -4.54
C GLY A 172 -6.50 3.87 -6.05
N LYS A 173 -5.57 4.44 -6.81
CA LYS A 173 -5.26 4.18 -8.20
C LYS A 173 -4.00 3.33 -8.15
N ASN A 174 -4.01 2.11 -8.68
CA ASN A 174 -2.73 1.44 -8.90
C ASN A 174 -2.07 2.15 -10.08
N THR A 175 -1.45 3.29 -9.83
CA THR A 175 -0.95 4.18 -10.89
C THR A 175 0.24 3.53 -11.62
N TYR A 176 1.03 2.72 -10.90
CA TYR A 176 2.21 2.03 -11.43
C TYR A 176 2.31 0.64 -10.84
N LEU A 177 2.44 -0.37 -11.71
CA LEU A 177 2.90 -1.70 -11.33
C LEU A 177 4.31 -1.90 -11.89
N LEU A 178 5.30 -1.92 -11.01
CA LEU A 178 6.65 -2.31 -11.38
C LEU A 178 6.78 -3.84 -11.31
N LEU A 179 7.12 -4.44 -12.44
CA LEU A 179 7.46 -5.84 -12.57
C LEU A 179 8.91 -5.97 -13.05
N GLY A 180 9.47 -7.16 -12.96
CA GLY A 180 10.77 -7.47 -13.50
C GLY A 180 10.78 -8.89 -14.07
N PRO A 181 11.86 -9.31 -14.72
CA PRO A 181 11.99 -10.65 -15.27
C PRO A 181 12.33 -11.65 -14.15
N ILE A 182 11.38 -11.84 -13.22
CA ILE A 182 11.52 -12.65 -12.01
C ILE A 182 11.91 -14.08 -12.41
N GLY A 183 12.93 -14.62 -11.76
CA GLY A 183 13.37 -16.00 -12.01
C GLY A 183 14.27 -16.20 -13.23
N THR A 184 14.58 -15.16 -14.01
CA THR A 184 15.41 -15.28 -15.24
C THR A 184 16.93 -15.13 -15.02
N GLY A 185 17.35 -14.97 -13.77
CA GLY A 185 18.76 -14.92 -13.36
C GLY A 185 19.18 -16.24 -12.72
N ALA A 186 19.32 -16.24 -11.38
CA ALA A 186 19.81 -17.39 -10.62
C ALA A 186 18.98 -18.68 -10.78
N PHE A 187 17.69 -18.56 -11.08
CA PHE A 187 16.80 -19.71 -11.25
C PHE A 187 16.78 -20.26 -12.70
N GLY A 188 17.45 -19.59 -13.64
CA GLY A 188 17.62 -20.09 -15.00
C GLY A 188 16.35 -20.19 -15.84
N ASN A 189 15.25 -19.54 -15.44
CA ASN A 189 14.03 -19.53 -16.26
C ASN A 189 14.26 -18.72 -17.54
N LYS A 190 13.66 -19.16 -18.64
CA LYS A 190 13.75 -18.43 -19.90
C LYS A 190 12.94 -17.13 -19.81
N VAL A 191 13.52 -16.05 -20.33
CA VAL A 191 12.91 -14.72 -20.33
C VAL A 191 11.61 -14.73 -21.14
N ASP A 192 11.59 -15.42 -22.28
CA ASP A 192 10.40 -15.53 -23.12
C ASP A 192 9.25 -16.23 -22.37
N ASP A 193 9.50 -17.35 -21.71
CA ASP A 193 8.48 -18.10 -20.94
C ASP A 193 7.85 -17.24 -19.83
N ILE A 194 8.67 -16.50 -19.09
CA ILE A 194 8.17 -15.62 -18.02
C ILE A 194 7.37 -14.45 -18.62
N ALA A 195 7.85 -13.86 -19.72
CA ALA A 195 7.14 -12.76 -20.38
C ALA A 195 5.77 -13.21 -20.92
N ASP A 196 5.66 -14.43 -21.46
CA ASP A 196 4.41 -15.01 -21.93
C ASP A 196 3.42 -15.26 -20.78
N VAL A 197 3.90 -15.71 -19.62
CA VAL A 197 3.09 -15.86 -18.41
C VAL A 197 2.52 -14.52 -17.96
N PHE A 198 3.35 -13.47 -17.93
CA PHE A 198 2.87 -12.14 -17.57
C PHE A 198 1.84 -11.60 -18.57
N HIS A 199 2.05 -11.84 -19.87
CA HIS A 199 1.08 -11.50 -20.90
C HIS A 199 -0.27 -12.19 -20.64
N GLU A 200 -0.27 -13.50 -20.34
CA GLU A 200 -1.49 -14.25 -20.06
C GLU A 200 -2.22 -13.71 -18.83
N VAL A 201 -1.50 -13.51 -17.72
CA VAL A 201 -2.07 -13.03 -16.45
C VAL A 201 -2.67 -11.63 -16.61
N LEU A 202 -1.96 -10.72 -17.28
CA LEU A 202 -2.42 -9.35 -17.49
C LEU A 202 -3.63 -9.27 -18.41
N ASN A 203 -3.76 -10.20 -19.37
CA ASN A 203 -4.92 -10.29 -20.26
C ASN A 203 -6.11 -11.05 -19.69
N LYS A 204 -5.94 -11.77 -18.58
CA LYS A 204 -7.03 -12.51 -17.95
C LYS A 204 -7.97 -11.56 -17.22
N LYS A 205 -9.26 -11.89 -17.21
CA LYS A 205 -10.22 -11.28 -16.28
C LYS A 205 -10.13 -11.98 -14.94
N ILE A 206 -10.08 -11.22 -13.85
CA ILE A 206 -10.11 -11.76 -12.50
C ILE A 206 -11.47 -11.39 -11.88
N MET A 207 -12.22 -12.42 -11.47
CA MET A 207 -13.53 -12.29 -10.83
C MET A 207 -14.54 -11.55 -11.73
N ASN A 208 -15.26 -10.58 -11.16
CA ASN A 208 -16.31 -9.79 -11.83
C ASN A 208 -15.75 -8.50 -12.45
N SER A 209 -14.47 -8.45 -12.84
CA SER A 209 -13.87 -7.26 -13.45
C SER A 209 -14.47 -6.97 -14.84
N GLU A 210 -14.72 -5.69 -15.12
CA GLU A 210 -15.25 -5.27 -16.44
C GLU A 210 -14.26 -5.58 -17.57
N GLY A 211 -12.95 -5.60 -17.28
CA GLY A 211 -11.86 -5.88 -18.23
C GLY A 211 -10.70 -6.70 -17.66
N PRO A 212 -9.67 -6.97 -18.47
CA PRO A 212 -8.42 -7.61 -18.07
C PRO A 212 -7.74 -6.96 -16.87
N VAL A 213 -6.90 -7.73 -16.16
CA VAL A 213 -6.11 -7.25 -15.00
C VAL A 213 -5.21 -6.08 -15.36
N ARG A 214 -4.70 -6.00 -16.60
CA ARG A 214 -3.91 -4.86 -17.10
C ARG A 214 -4.56 -3.52 -16.81
N PHE A 215 -5.88 -3.42 -16.93
CA PHE A 215 -6.64 -2.18 -16.74
C PHE A 215 -6.86 -1.81 -15.27
N ALA A 216 -6.48 -2.68 -14.33
CA ALA A 216 -6.41 -2.32 -12.92
C ALA A 216 -5.24 -1.37 -12.62
N PHE A 217 -4.33 -1.17 -13.58
CA PHE A 217 -3.13 -0.35 -13.46
C PHE A 217 -3.07 0.72 -14.55
N GLU A 218 -2.73 1.96 -14.20
CA GLU A 218 -2.57 3.05 -15.18
C GLU A 218 -1.30 2.81 -16.03
N ASN A 219 -0.19 2.47 -15.38
CA ASN A 219 1.08 2.15 -16.02
C ASN A 219 1.64 0.82 -15.52
N ILE A 220 2.21 0.00 -16.40
CA ILE A 220 3.03 -1.16 -16.03
C ILE A 220 4.44 -0.94 -16.56
N TRP A 221 5.42 -1.06 -15.68
CA TRP A 221 6.83 -0.87 -16.01
C TRP A 221 7.58 -2.16 -15.73
N PHE A 222 8.24 -2.72 -16.74
CA PHE A 222 9.18 -3.82 -16.56
C PHE A 222 10.58 -3.27 -16.39
N VAL A 223 11.18 -3.53 -15.23
CA VAL A 223 12.50 -3.01 -14.85
C VAL A 223 13.46 -4.17 -14.62
N SER A 224 14.49 -4.20 -15.45
CA SER A 224 15.67 -5.05 -15.33
C SER A 224 16.92 -4.20 -15.53
N THR A 225 18.01 -4.61 -14.88
CA THR A 225 19.36 -4.08 -15.12
C THR A 225 19.86 -4.40 -16.54
N GLU A 226 19.27 -5.40 -17.20
CA GLU A 226 19.62 -5.82 -18.56
C GLU A 226 18.56 -5.30 -19.56
N LYS A 227 18.97 -4.38 -20.44
CA LYS A 227 18.06 -3.72 -21.40
C LYS A 227 17.28 -4.71 -22.28
N TRP A 228 17.95 -5.75 -22.79
CA TRP A 228 17.33 -6.73 -23.69
C TRP A 228 16.17 -7.50 -23.03
N LYS A 229 16.19 -7.66 -21.69
CA LYS A 229 15.08 -8.27 -20.95
C LYS A 229 13.88 -7.33 -20.91
N ASN A 230 14.11 -6.03 -20.74
CA ASN A 230 13.04 -5.03 -20.77
C ASN A 230 12.38 -4.98 -22.16
N ASP A 231 13.18 -4.98 -23.22
CA ASP A 231 12.69 -4.96 -24.61
C ASP A 231 11.77 -6.17 -24.88
N LYS A 232 12.20 -7.38 -24.47
CA LYS A 232 11.42 -8.62 -24.62
C LYS A 232 10.08 -8.63 -23.91
N PHE A 233 10.01 -8.02 -22.73
CA PHE A 233 8.76 -7.89 -21.99
C PHE A 233 7.85 -6.84 -22.61
N ASN A 234 8.39 -5.70 -23.03
CA ASN A 234 7.63 -4.63 -23.67
C ASN A 234 7.00 -5.08 -25.00
N GLU A 235 7.71 -5.89 -25.80
CA GLU A 235 7.19 -6.48 -27.05
C GLU A 235 5.95 -7.35 -26.84
N ARG A 236 5.79 -7.95 -25.66
CA ARG A 236 4.70 -8.88 -25.34
C ARG A 236 3.56 -8.21 -24.60
N MET A 237 3.58 -6.90 -24.36
CA MET A 237 2.50 -6.26 -23.60
C MET A 237 1.29 -5.94 -24.47
N PRO A 238 0.07 -6.05 -23.93
CA PRO A 238 -1.12 -5.60 -24.63
C PRO A 238 -1.07 -4.08 -24.83
N GLU A 239 -1.37 -3.61 -26.04
CA GLU A 239 -1.44 -2.18 -26.36
C GLU A 239 -2.57 -1.49 -25.57
N ASP A 240 -2.27 -0.30 -25.05
CA ASP A 240 -3.25 0.55 -24.37
C ASP A 240 -4.27 1.07 -25.40
N LYS A 241 -5.47 0.47 -25.48
CA LYS A 241 -6.58 1.07 -26.21
C LYS A 241 -7.11 2.29 -25.45
N LEU A 242 -6.57 3.46 -25.77
CA LEU A 242 -7.24 4.75 -25.56
C LEU A 242 -8.49 4.78 -26.44
N ASP A 243 -9.62 4.35 -25.89
CA ASP A 243 -10.95 4.54 -26.50
C ASP A 243 -11.33 6.03 -26.43
N ASN A 244 -10.84 6.81 -27.40
CA ASN A 244 -11.25 8.19 -27.67
C ASN A 244 -12.65 8.27 -28.32
N THR A 245 -13.65 7.59 -27.74
CA THR A 245 -15.02 7.57 -28.30
C THR A 245 -16.10 7.90 -27.26
N LYS A 246 -15.85 8.89 -26.39
CA LYS A 246 -16.89 9.54 -25.58
C LYS A 246 -16.70 11.05 -25.51
N ASP A 247 -16.64 11.69 -26.66
CA ASP A 247 -17.03 13.09 -26.85
C ASP A 247 -17.46 13.24 -28.32
N ASN A 248 -18.75 13.01 -28.57
CA ASN A 248 -19.55 13.52 -29.69
C ASN A 248 -21.03 13.16 -29.45
#